data_AF-A0A364JWP2-F1
#
_entry.id   AF-A0A364JWP2-F1
#
_cell.length_a   1.000
_cell.length_b   1.000
_cell.length_c   1.000
_cell.angle_alpha   90.00
_cell.angle_beta   90.00
_cell.angle_gamma   90.00
#
_symmetry.space_group_name_H-M   'P 1'
#
loop_
_entity.id
_entity.type
_entity.pdbx_description
1 polymer ?
#
loop_
_entity_poly.entity_id
_entity_poly.type
_entity_poly.pdbx_seq_one_letter_code
_entity_poly.pdbx_strand_id
1 'polypeptide(L)'
;MALNRAALNIIFGNKNGQLLGPARFLLFLNIEQANYCIWLESTENHCREAMIKIHGIVESGLGRHSELKIPGSEVLFPVPHDWPVEFYPGSLNVRLIDPPAPFNTRKGVKVLDKNTIAPDVVIARDLIGNNSLVRKRFKPRRGLGQAWRCVIKTRKNEANAWIFRRVGSHMHEHLEIIASEKLRPRLGLADGDQIEVYISATQSRK
;
A
#
# COMPACT_ATOMS: atom_id res chain seq x y z
N MET A 1 -14.84 -25.98 21.30
CA MET A 1 -15.92 -25.77 20.32
C MET A 1 -15.36 -24.97 19.16
N ALA A 2 -15.29 -25.55 17.97
CA ALA A 2 -14.87 -24.82 16.78
C ALA A 2 -16.04 -23.95 16.29
N LEU A 3 -15.84 -22.63 16.23
CA LEU A 3 -16.74 -21.74 15.50
C LEU A 3 -16.59 -22.06 14.01
N ASN A 4 -17.57 -22.77 13.44
CA ASN A 4 -17.71 -22.86 11.98
C ASN A 4 -17.98 -21.46 11.44
N ARG A 5 -16.93 -20.80 10.92
CA ARG A 5 -17.07 -19.55 10.19
C ARG A 5 -17.61 -19.87 8.80
N ALA A 6 -18.93 -19.78 8.61
CA ALA A 6 -19.51 -19.74 7.27
C ALA A 6 -19.32 -18.32 6.71
N ALA A 7 -18.59 -18.19 5.61
CA ALA A 7 -18.51 -16.94 4.87
C ALA A 7 -19.68 -16.89 3.87
N LEU A 8 -20.57 -15.90 4.01
CA LEU A 8 -21.58 -15.60 3.00
C LEU A 8 -20.97 -14.60 2.01
N ASN A 9 -20.68 -15.07 0.80
CA ASN A 9 -20.26 -14.20 -0.30
C ASN A 9 -21.49 -13.72 -1.07
N ILE A 10 -21.77 -12.42 -1.03
CA ILE A 10 -22.86 -11.79 -1.80
C ILE A 10 -22.24 -11.09 -3.01
N ILE A 11 -22.59 -11.52 -4.21
CA ILE A 11 -22.13 -10.94 -5.46
C ILE A 11 -23.29 -10.18 -6.12
N PHE A 12 -23.10 -8.88 -6.36
CA PHE A 12 -24.09 -8.04 -7.04
C PHE A 12 -23.72 -7.89 -8.52
N GLY A 13 -24.54 -8.46 -9.40
CA GLY A 13 -24.40 -8.34 -10.85
C GLY A 13 -25.73 -8.06 -11.54
N ASN A 14 -25.67 -7.57 -12.78
CA ASN A 14 -26.84 -7.51 -13.64
C ASN A 14 -27.26 -8.92 -14.12
N LYS A 15 -28.42 -9.03 -14.78
CA LYS A 15 -28.95 -10.29 -15.34
C LYS A 15 -28.01 -11.03 -16.30
N ASN A 16 -26.94 -10.37 -16.76
CA ASN A 16 -25.92 -10.92 -17.66
C ASN A 16 -24.62 -11.28 -16.91
N GLY A 17 -24.60 -11.23 -15.58
CA GLY A 17 -23.44 -11.57 -14.76
C GLY A 17 -22.34 -10.50 -14.69
N GLN A 18 -22.58 -9.28 -15.21
CA GLN A 18 -21.63 -8.17 -15.01
C GLN A 18 -21.79 -7.59 -13.61
N LEU A 19 -20.68 -7.47 -12.88
CA LEU A 19 -20.63 -6.81 -11.58
C LEU A 19 -21.11 -5.36 -11.69
N LEU A 20 -21.93 -4.95 -10.74
CA LEU A 20 -22.32 -3.55 -10.60
C LEU A 20 -21.12 -2.76 -10.05
N GLY A 21 -20.89 -1.55 -10.58
CA GLY A 21 -19.86 -0.63 -10.08
C GLY A 21 -20.11 -0.17 -8.64
N PRO A 22 -19.48 0.93 -8.16
CA PRO A 22 -19.69 1.39 -6.79
C PRO A 22 -21.18 1.63 -6.52
N ALA A 23 -21.72 0.84 -5.60
CA ALA A 23 -23.14 0.77 -5.30
C ALA A 23 -23.30 0.57 -3.79
N ARG A 24 -24.32 1.22 -3.25
CA ARG A 24 -24.73 1.03 -1.85
C ARG A 24 -25.92 0.09 -1.86
N PHE A 25 -25.79 -1.00 -1.15
CA PHE A 25 -26.86 -1.97 -0.95
C PHE A 25 -27.31 -1.91 0.50
N LEU A 26 -28.62 -1.88 0.68
CA LEU A 26 -29.22 -2.07 1.98
C LEU A 26 -29.69 -3.52 2.05
N LEU A 27 -29.03 -4.32 2.89
CA LEU A 27 -29.40 -5.71 3.10
C LEU A 27 -30.25 -5.81 4.36
N PHE A 28 -31.47 -6.32 4.21
CA PHE A 28 -32.34 -6.71 5.31
C PHE A 28 -32.22 -8.21 5.53
N LEU A 29 -31.73 -8.60 6.71
CA LEU A 29 -31.70 -10.00 7.12
C LEU A 29 -32.68 -10.20 8.27
N ASN A 30 -33.52 -11.23 8.15
CA ASN A 30 -34.33 -11.73 9.26
C ASN A 30 -33.73 -13.06 9.71
N ILE A 31 -33.17 -13.09 10.91
CA ILE A 31 -32.57 -14.30 11.49
C ILE A 31 -33.16 -14.48 12.89
N GLU A 32 -33.78 -15.64 13.12
CA GLU A 32 -34.28 -16.10 14.43
C GLU A 32 -34.99 -14.99 15.24
N GLN A 33 -35.95 -14.30 14.61
CA GLN A 33 -36.79 -13.23 15.19
C GLN A 33 -36.13 -11.85 15.34
N ALA A 34 -34.88 -11.66 14.91
CA ALA A 34 -34.23 -10.35 14.85
C ALA A 34 -34.13 -9.83 13.40
N ASN A 35 -34.38 -8.53 13.24
CA ASN A 35 -34.17 -7.82 11.98
C ASN A 35 -32.83 -7.09 12.02
N TYR A 36 -31.95 -7.40 11.06
CA TYR A 36 -30.68 -6.71 10.88
C TYR A 36 -30.75 -5.85 9.63
N CYS A 37 -30.26 -4.62 9.76
CA CYS A 37 -30.07 -3.70 8.66
C CYS A 37 -28.57 -3.50 8.48
N ILE A 38 -28.02 -3.99 7.38
CA ILE A 38 -26.58 -3.92 7.09
C ILE A 38 -26.38 -3.03 5.87
N TRP A 39 -25.59 -1.98 6.04
CA TRP A 39 -25.07 -1.20 4.94
C TRP A 39 -23.89 -1.94 4.31
N LEU A 40 -24.05 -2.32 3.05
CA LEU A 40 -22.98 -2.88 2.24
C LEU A 40 -22.61 -1.83 1.19
N GLU A 41 -21.35 -1.42 1.18
CA GLU A 41 -20.81 -0.53 0.16
C GLU A 41 -19.88 -1.35 -0.73
N SER A 42 -20.23 -1.47 -2.02
CA SER A 42 -19.31 -2.04 -3.01
C SER A 42 -18.17 -1.06 -3.20
N THR A 43 -16.97 -1.47 -2.79
CA THR A 43 -15.73 -0.70 -2.94
C THR A 43 -15.04 -0.95 -4.28
N GLU A 44 -15.56 -1.85 -5.12
CA GLU A 44 -14.98 -2.13 -6.43
C GLU A 44 -15.31 -1.02 -7.42
N ASN A 45 -14.53 0.06 -7.32
CA ASN A 45 -14.17 0.82 -8.48
C ASN A 45 -13.38 -0.12 -9.42
N HIS A 46 -14.00 -0.63 -10.47
CA HIS A 46 -13.27 -1.00 -11.69
C HIS A 46 -12.72 0.27 -12.38
N CYS A 47 -12.05 1.14 -11.62
CA CYS A 47 -11.10 2.08 -12.18
C CYS A 47 -9.99 1.19 -12.74
N ARG A 48 -9.74 1.26 -14.06
CA ARG A 48 -8.49 0.75 -14.62
C ARG A 48 -7.36 1.28 -13.75
N GLU A 49 -6.70 0.41 -12.99
CA GLU A 49 -5.53 0.81 -12.20
C GLU A 49 -4.52 1.38 -13.19
N ALA A 50 -4.30 2.69 -13.13
CA ALA A 50 -3.23 3.29 -13.90
C ALA A 50 -1.93 2.84 -13.22
N MET A 51 -1.13 2.02 -13.90
CA MET A 51 0.18 1.64 -13.38
C MET A 51 1.20 2.72 -13.72
N ILE A 52 1.83 3.32 -12.72
CA ILE A 52 2.96 4.22 -12.94
C ILE A 52 4.22 3.37 -12.95
N LYS A 53 4.88 3.30 -14.11
CA LYS A 53 6.17 2.61 -14.27
C LYS A 53 7.32 3.54 -13.88
N ILE A 54 8.15 3.10 -12.95
CA ILE A 54 9.33 3.81 -12.47
C ILE A 54 10.55 2.95 -12.73
N HIS A 55 11.57 3.55 -13.34
CA HIS A 55 12.89 2.94 -13.45
C HIS A 55 13.73 3.34 -12.23
N GLY A 56 14.52 2.42 -11.70
CA GLY A 56 15.36 2.74 -10.55
C GLY A 56 16.55 1.82 -10.36
N ILE A 57 17.48 2.27 -9.51
CA ILE A 57 18.71 1.58 -9.13
C ILE A 57 18.58 1.12 -7.68
N VAL A 58 18.86 -0.15 -7.43
CA VAL A 58 18.94 -0.71 -6.08
C VAL A 58 20.15 -0.13 -5.36
N GLU A 59 19.94 0.40 -4.15
CA GLU A 59 21.01 0.95 -3.31
C GLU A 59 20.86 0.52 -1.85
N SER A 60 21.99 0.35 -1.18
CA SER A 60 22.02 0.19 0.27
C SER A 60 21.78 1.54 0.96
N GLY A 61 20.89 1.54 1.95
CA GLY A 61 20.71 2.70 2.84
C GLY A 61 21.53 2.55 4.12
N LEU A 62 21.39 3.51 5.03
CA LEU A 62 22.02 3.49 6.37
C LEU A 62 21.49 2.40 7.33
N GLY A 63 20.69 1.43 6.85
CA GLY A 63 20.13 0.36 7.68
C GLY A 63 19.02 0.76 8.66
N ARG A 64 18.76 2.05 8.87
CA ARG A 64 17.80 2.56 9.89
C ARG A 64 16.35 2.08 9.73
N HIS A 65 15.94 1.63 8.53
CA HIS A 65 14.61 1.07 8.31
C HIS A 65 14.46 -0.36 8.86
N SER A 66 15.55 -1.10 9.11
CA SER A 66 15.50 -2.41 9.76
C SER A 66 14.96 -2.34 11.20
N GLU A 67 15.06 -1.17 11.83
CA GLU A 67 14.54 -0.91 13.17
C GLU A 67 13.07 -0.47 13.17
N LEU A 68 12.52 -0.05 12.02
CA LEU A 68 11.11 0.35 11.93
C LEU A 68 10.22 -0.90 11.86
N LYS A 69 9.17 -0.91 12.67
CA LYS A 69 8.17 -1.99 12.67
C LYS A 69 6.88 -1.51 12.03
N ILE A 70 6.57 -2.05 10.85
CA ILE A 70 5.31 -1.79 10.15
C ILE A 70 4.28 -2.82 10.66
N PRO A 71 3.09 -2.41 11.12
CA PRO A 71 2.10 -3.34 11.61
C PRO A 71 1.55 -4.19 10.47
N GLY A 72 1.48 -5.50 10.69
CA GLY A 72 0.79 -6.41 9.79
C GLY A 72 -0.73 -6.41 9.98
N SER A 73 -1.42 -7.26 9.22
CA SER A 73 -2.88 -7.28 9.11
C SER A 73 -3.61 -7.70 10.39
N GLU A 74 -2.95 -8.35 11.33
CA GLU A 74 -3.54 -8.68 12.64
C GLU A 74 -3.67 -7.46 13.56
N VAL A 75 -2.80 -6.47 13.39
CA VAL A 75 -2.76 -5.25 14.21
C VAL A 75 -3.46 -4.09 13.51
N LEU A 76 -3.32 -4.00 12.19
CA LEU A 76 -3.89 -2.93 11.39
C LEU A 76 -5.16 -3.41 10.67
N PHE A 77 -6.31 -2.83 11.03
CA PHE A 77 -7.59 -3.13 10.40
C PHE A 77 -8.44 -1.86 10.25
N PRO A 78 -9.16 -1.68 9.13
CA PRO A 78 -9.18 -2.52 7.93
C PRO A 78 -7.93 -2.33 7.07
N VAL A 79 -7.50 -3.40 6.38
CA VAL A 79 -6.43 -3.38 5.38
C VAL A 79 -6.81 -4.21 4.14
N PRO A 80 -6.21 -3.92 2.98
CA PRO A 80 -6.07 -4.83 1.86
C PRO A 80 -5.90 -6.32 2.20
N HIS A 81 -6.55 -7.22 1.45
CA HIS A 81 -6.45 -8.68 1.65
C HIS A 81 -5.03 -9.23 1.44
N ASP A 82 -4.23 -8.54 0.62
CA ASP A 82 -2.83 -8.83 0.32
C ASP A 82 -1.85 -8.06 1.23
N TRP A 83 -2.34 -7.35 2.24
CA TRP A 83 -1.51 -6.80 3.31
C TRP A 83 -0.95 -7.95 4.17
N PRO A 84 0.38 -8.09 4.30
CA PRO A 84 0.97 -9.19 5.04
C PRO A 84 0.58 -9.23 6.52
N VAL A 85 0.54 -10.45 7.08
CA VAL A 85 0.47 -10.68 8.53
C VAL A 85 1.73 -10.14 9.23
N GLU A 86 2.88 -10.22 8.57
CA GLU A 86 4.14 -9.66 9.05
C GLU A 86 4.98 -9.16 7.85
N PHE A 87 5.69 -8.06 8.05
CA PHE A 87 6.69 -7.57 7.10
C PHE A 87 8.09 -8.03 7.51
N TYR A 88 8.91 -8.38 6.52
CA TYR A 88 10.33 -8.58 6.75
C TYR A 88 10.98 -7.27 7.27
N PRO A 89 11.82 -7.31 8.32
CA PRO A 89 12.47 -6.11 8.84
C PRO A 89 13.38 -5.40 7.83
N GLY A 90 13.06 -4.15 7.52
CA GLY A 90 13.82 -3.29 6.61
C GLY A 90 13.10 -3.00 5.30
N SER A 91 13.81 -2.31 4.41
CA SER A 91 13.29 -1.95 3.09
C SER A 91 14.37 -2.13 2.01
N LEU A 92 13.92 -2.44 0.80
CA LEU A 92 14.72 -2.28 -0.41
C LEU A 92 14.66 -0.80 -0.82
N ASN A 93 15.81 -0.12 -0.89
CA ASN A 93 15.84 1.26 -1.36
C ASN A 93 16.10 1.29 -2.85
N VAL A 94 15.30 2.07 -3.56
CA VAL A 94 15.36 2.18 -5.01
C VAL A 94 15.46 3.65 -5.38
N ARG A 95 16.63 4.07 -5.86
CA ARG A 95 16.82 5.43 -6.36
C ARG A 95 16.16 5.58 -7.72
N LEU A 96 15.35 6.61 -7.91
CA LEU A 96 14.65 6.84 -9.18
C LEU A 96 15.65 7.26 -10.28
N ILE A 97 15.52 6.68 -11.47
CA ILE A 97 16.17 7.11 -12.72
C ILE A 97 15.10 7.74 -13.60
N ASP A 98 15.38 8.91 -14.18
CA ASP A 98 14.46 9.63 -15.09
C ASP A 98 13.00 9.58 -14.60
N PRO A 99 12.75 10.04 -13.36
CA PRO A 99 11.49 9.80 -12.67
C PRO A 99 10.30 10.28 -13.53
N PRO A 100 9.25 9.47 -13.72
CA PRO A 100 8.05 9.90 -14.45
C PRO A 100 7.27 10.95 -13.64
N ALA A 101 6.30 11.62 -14.25
CA ALA A 101 5.31 12.36 -13.48
C ALA A 101 4.55 11.41 -12.53
N PRO A 102 4.22 11.80 -11.27
CA PRO A 102 4.47 13.11 -10.66
C PRO A 102 5.84 13.26 -9.96
N PHE A 103 6.73 12.27 -10.07
CA PHE A 103 8.02 12.23 -9.39
C PHE A 103 9.09 13.12 -10.06
N ASN A 104 8.89 13.56 -11.30
CA ASN A 104 9.79 14.41 -12.10
C ASN A 104 10.00 15.85 -11.61
N THR A 105 9.79 16.12 -10.31
CA THR A 105 9.94 17.45 -9.71
C THR A 105 11.11 17.47 -8.73
N ARG A 106 11.59 18.66 -8.33
CA ARG A 106 12.59 18.79 -7.24
C ARG A 106 12.17 18.16 -5.91
N LYS A 107 10.87 17.83 -5.75
CA LYS A 107 10.36 17.16 -4.56
C LYS A 107 10.56 15.64 -4.61
N GLY A 108 10.74 15.07 -5.80
CA GLY A 108 10.92 13.63 -6.00
C GLY A 108 9.81 12.84 -5.31
N VAL A 109 10.19 11.85 -4.51
CA VAL A 109 9.23 11.01 -3.77
C VAL A 109 8.41 11.76 -2.71
N LYS A 110 8.77 13.00 -2.34
CA LYS A 110 7.95 13.81 -1.40
C LYS A 110 6.60 14.22 -1.96
N VAL A 111 6.36 14.05 -3.26
CA VAL A 111 5.02 14.26 -3.83
C VAL A 111 3.97 13.32 -3.22
N LEU A 112 4.39 12.15 -2.74
CA LEU A 112 3.52 11.19 -2.05
C LEU A 112 2.96 11.73 -0.73
N ASP A 113 3.68 12.61 -0.02
CA ASP A 113 3.20 13.24 1.22
C ASP A 113 1.92 14.08 0.97
N LYS A 114 1.72 14.52 -0.27
CA LYS A 114 0.63 15.42 -0.68
C LYS A 114 -0.62 14.70 -1.18
N ASN A 115 -0.65 13.36 -1.11
CA ASN A 115 -1.76 12.57 -1.65
C ASN A 115 -1.93 12.72 -3.17
N THR A 116 -0.87 13.07 -3.90
CA THR A 116 -0.89 13.16 -5.37
C THR A 116 -1.20 11.81 -6.01
N ILE A 117 -0.74 10.74 -5.37
CA ILE A 117 -1.19 9.36 -5.59
C ILE A 117 -1.80 8.93 -4.25
N ALA A 118 -3.07 8.51 -4.24
CA ALA A 118 -3.72 8.07 -3.01
C ALA A 118 -3.06 6.78 -2.51
N PRO A 119 -2.69 6.68 -1.22
CA PRO A 119 -2.19 5.44 -0.65
C PRO A 119 -3.33 4.43 -0.50
N ASP A 120 -3.00 3.16 -0.73
CA ASP A 120 -3.88 2.03 -0.41
C ASP A 120 -4.07 1.86 1.10
N VAL A 121 -3.03 2.20 1.88
CA VAL A 121 -3.03 2.07 3.35
C VAL A 121 -2.44 3.32 4.00
N VAL A 122 -3.11 3.83 5.02
CA VAL A 122 -2.62 4.90 5.90
C VAL A 122 -2.47 4.34 7.31
N ILE A 123 -1.28 4.48 7.89
CA ILE A 123 -0.94 3.93 9.20
C ILE A 123 -0.76 5.08 10.19
N ALA A 124 -1.46 5.00 11.33
CA ALA A 124 -1.28 5.94 12.42
C ALA A 124 0.17 5.90 12.92
N ARG A 125 0.70 7.07 13.30
CA ARG A 125 2.12 7.25 13.64
C ARG A 125 2.57 6.28 14.74
N ASP A 126 1.73 6.16 15.77
CA ASP A 126 1.89 5.41 17.01
C ASP A 126 1.83 3.89 16.81
N LEU A 127 1.24 3.42 15.71
CA LEU A 127 1.24 2.01 15.32
C LEU A 127 2.54 1.60 14.60
N ILE A 128 3.37 2.55 14.19
CA ILE A 128 4.68 2.28 13.56
C ILE A 128 5.74 2.24 14.66
N GLY A 129 6.28 1.05 14.94
CA GLY A 129 7.34 0.89 15.92
C GLY A 129 8.60 1.64 15.54
N ASN A 130 9.27 2.24 16.52
CA ASN A 130 10.49 3.05 16.39
C ASN A 130 10.37 4.27 15.45
N ASN A 131 9.15 4.80 15.31
CA ASN A 131 8.92 5.99 14.50
C ASN A 131 9.34 7.31 15.20
N SER A 132 10.56 7.76 14.91
CA SER A 132 11.14 9.00 15.45
C SER A 132 10.52 10.30 14.92
N LEU A 133 9.65 10.25 13.90
CA LEU A 133 9.02 11.45 13.36
C LEU A 133 7.85 11.91 14.23
N VAL A 134 8.00 13.04 14.92
CA VAL A 134 6.97 13.60 15.81
C VAL A 134 6.07 14.60 15.08
N ARG A 135 4.77 14.61 15.41
CA ARG A 135 3.81 15.62 14.94
C ARG A 135 4.27 17.03 15.34
N LYS A 136 4.04 18.03 14.49
CA LYS A 136 4.30 19.44 14.80
C LYS A 136 3.01 20.23 14.60
N ARG A 137 2.86 21.37 15.29
CA ARG A 137 1.68 22.26 15.22
C ARG A 137 1.21 22.52 13.78
N PHE A 138 2.13 22.86 12.88
CA PHE A 138 1.84 23.15 11.47
C PHE A 138 2.07 21.96 10.52
N LYS A 139 2.37 20.77 11.06
CA LYS A 139 2.56 19.52 10.29
C LYS A 139 1.92 18.35 11.05
N PRO A 140 0.59 18.33 11.22
CA PRO A 140 -0.12 17.35 12.03
C PRO A 140 -0.02 15.92 11.47
N ARG A 141 0.14 15.79 10.15
CA ARG A 141 0.33 14.51 9.45
C ARG A 141 1.74 13.94 9.57
N ARG A 142 2.70 14.68 10.11
CA ARG A 142 4.11 14.23 10.19
C ARG A 142 4.21 12.93 10.98
N GLY A 143 4.88 11.96 10.39
CA GLY A 143 5.08 10.63 10.96
C GLY A 143 3.99 9.61 10.63
N LEU A 144 2.88 9.99 9.98
CA LEU A 144 1.95 9.00 9.43
C LEU A 144 2.65 8.11 8.41
N GLY A 145 2.37 6.82 8.42
CA GLY A 145 2.77 5.90 7.36
C GLY A 145 1.78 5.93 6.21
N GLN A 146 2.29 5.83 5.00
CA GLN A 146 1.51 5.66 3.78
C GLN A 146 2.13 4.50 3.00
N ALA A 147 1.28 3.62 2.46
CA ALA A 147 1.73 2.53 1.61
C ALA A 147 0.93 2.42 0.32
N TRP A 148 1.61 2.00 -0.74
CA TRP A 148 1.04 1.76 -2.07
C TRP A 148 1.44 0.38 -2.55
N ARG A 149 0.51 -0.37 -3.13
CA ARG A 149 0.83 -1.63 -3.81
C ARG A 149 1.79 -1.38 -4.95
N CYS A 150 2.74 -2.27 -5.10
CA CYS A 150 3.63 -2.26 -6.25
C CYS A 150 4.07 -3.66 -6.67
N VAL A 151 4.50 -3.74 -7.92
CA VAL A 151 5.20 -4.91 -8.47
C VAL A 151 6.61 -4.47 -8.83
N ILE A 152 7.61 -5.20 -8.33
CA ILE A 152 9.00 -5.04 -8.76
C ILE A 152 9.26 -6.05 -9.87
N LYS A 153 9.83 -5.61 -10.98
CA LYS A 153 10.26 -6.47 -12.09
C LYS A 153 11.74 -6.31 -12.36
N THR A 154 12.41 -7.45 -12.51
CA THR A 154 13.74 -7.59 -13.10
C THR A 154 13.60 -8.29 -14.44
N ARG A 155 14.71 -8.54 -15.14
CA ARG A 155 14.68 -9.32 -16.40
C ARG A 155 14.20 -10.76 -16.22
N LYS A 156 14.36 -11.34 -15.03
CA LYS A 156 14.13 -12.77 -14.77
C LYS A 156 13.04 -13.04 -13.73
N ASN A 157 12.83 -12.09 -12.81
CA ASN A 157 12.01 -12.29 -11.63
C ASN A 157 11.07 -11.11 -11.43
N GLU A 158 9.94 -11.38 -10.77
CA GLU A 158 9.04 -10.36 -10.25
C GLU A 158 8.57 -10.70 -8.83
N ALA A 159 8.18 -9.67 -8.09
CA ALA A 159 7.62 -9.80 -6.75
C ALA A 159 6.59 -8.71 -6.46
N ASN A 160 5.51 -9.08 -5.79
CA ASN A 160 4.54 -8.15 -5.21
C ASN A 160 5.13 -7.57 -3.92
N ALA A 161 4.98 -6.27 -3.72
CA ALA A 161 5.51 -5.55 -2.59
C ALA A 161 4.72 -4.27 -2.32
N TRP A 162 5.17 -3.49 -1.34
CA TRP A 162 4.55 -2.24 -0.96
C TRP A 162 5.60 -1.14 -0.93
N ILE A 163 5.37 -0.02 -1.60
CA ILE A 163 6.13 1.19 -1.33
C ILE A 163 5.63 1.73 -0.01
N PHE A 164 6.54 2.00 0.92
CA PHE A 164 6.23 2.61 2.20
C PHE A 164 6.88 3.98 2.30
N ARG A 165 6.17 4.92 2.91
CA ARG A 165 6.70 6.25 3.16
C ARG A 165 6.11 6.83 4.43
N ARG A 166 6.94 7.47 5.24
CA ARG A 166 6.48 8.29 6.37
C ARG A 166 6.37 9.75 5.96
N VAL A 167 5.20 10.35 6.20
CA VAL A 167 4.92 11.75 5.87
C VAL A 167 5.93 12.67 6.58
N GLY A 168 6.59 13.52 5.79
CA GLY A 168 7.61 14.44 6.28
C GLY A 168 9.00 13.81 6.48
N SER A 169 9.23 12.57 6.07
CA SER A 169 10.60 12.02 5.97
C SER A 169 11.48 12.91 5.08
N HIS A 170 12.79 12.95 5.37
CA HIS A 170 13.74 13.72 4.58
C HIS A 170 14.05 13.07 3.23
N MET A 171 13.65 11.81 2.99
CA MET A 171 13.92 11.10 1.74
C MET A 171 13.26 11.76 0.52
N HIS A 172 14.05 11.98 -0.53
CA HIS A 172 13.64 12.67 -1.78
C HIS A 172 13.78 11.80 -3.03
N GLU A 173 14.78 10.92 -3.06
CA GLU A 173 15.20 10.25 -4.30
C GLU A 173 15.01 8.74 -4.27
N HIS A 174 14.69 8.17 -3.11
CA HIS A 174 14.52 6.74 -2.94
C HIS A 174 13.08 6.38 -2.60
N LEU A 175 12.56 5.38 -3.30
CA LEU A 175 11.44 4.59 -2.81
C LEU A 175 11.96 3.61 -1.75
N GLU A 176 11.21 3.47 -0.66
CA GLU A 176 11.47 2.46 0.37
C GLU A 176 10.43 1.36 0.17
N ILE A 177 10.85 0.19 -0.31
CA ILE A 177 9.95 -0.93 -0.64
C ILE A 177 10.02 -1.98 0.47
N ILE A 178 8.87 -2.33 1.03
CA ILE A 178 8.68 -3.35 2.08
C ILE A 178 7.89 -4.54 1.53
N ALA A 179 8.14 -5.72 2.06
CA ALA A 179 7.45 -6.96 1.69
C ALA A 179 7.44 -7.94 2.87
N SER A 180 6.67 -9.03 2.76
CA SER A 180 6.68 -10.13 3.73
C SER A 180 7.99 -10.92 3.74
N GLU A 181 8.82 -10.78 2.71
CA GLU A 181 10.10 -11.48 2.55
C GLU A 181 11.25 -10.54 2.16
N LYS A 182 12.49 -11.05 2.25
CA LYS A 182 13.68 -10.28 1.86
C LYS A 182 13.80 -10.24 0.33
N LEU A 183 13.53 -9.06 -0.25
CA LEU A 183 13.44 -8.89 -1.71
C LEU A 183 14.74 -9.16 -2.49
N ARG A 184 15.92 -8.87 -1.90
CA ARG A 184 17.21 -9.06 -2.61
C ARG A 184 17.45 -10.51 -3.05
N PRO A 185 17.46 -11.52 -2.16
CA PRO A 185 17.60 -12.91 -2.60
C PRO A 185 16.43 -13.37 -3.47
N ARG A 186 15.20 -12.93 -3.17
CA ARG A 186 13.99 -13.29 -3.94
C ARG A 186 14.05 -12.87 -5.41
N LEU A 187 14.66 -11.72 -5.69
CA LEU A 187 14.75 -11.15 -7.03
C LEU A 187 16.13 -11.31 -7.67
N GLY A 188 17.13 -11.75 -6.90
CA GLY A 188 18.53 -11.87 -7.31
C GLY A 188 19.21 -10.50 -7.48
N LEU A 189 19.01 -9.58 -6.53
CA LEU A 189 19.45 -8.18 -6.63
C LEU A 189 20.69 -7.86 -5.79
N ALA A 190 21.58 -7.06 -6.38
CA ALA A 190 22.73 -6.39 -5.77
C ALA A 190 22.61 -4.86 -5.88
N ASP A 191 23.52 -4.12 -5.22
CA ASP A 191 23.60 -2.66 -5.41
C ASP A 191 24.05 -2.33 -6.83
N GLY A 192 23.44 -1.30 -7.42
CA GLY A 192 23.67 -0.92 -8.81
C GLY A 192 22.74 -1.59 -9.83
N ASP A 193 22.00 -2.63 -9.43
CA ASP A 193 21.06 -3.29 -10.33
C ASP A 193 19.89 -2.36 -10.70
N GLN A 194 19.58 -2.34 -11.99
CA GLN A 194 18.42 -1.62 -12.52
C GLN A 194 17.17 -2.49 -12.47
N ILE A 195 16.09 -1.91 -11.97
CA ILE A 195 14.78 -2.55 -11.85
C ILE A 195 13.66 -1.63 -12.31
N GLU A 196 12.51 -2.24 -12.56
CA GLU A 196 11.26 -1.54 -12.84
C GLU A 196 10.31 -1.72 -11.66
N VAL A 197 9.71 -0.62 -11.20
CA VAL A 197 8.71 -0.61 -10.13
C VAL A 197 7.42 -0.08 -10.69
N TYR A 198 6.35 -0.85 -10.56
CA TYR A 198 5.03 -0.51 -11.04
C TYR A 198 4.13 -0.21 -9.85
N ILE A 199 3.66 1.03 -9.73
CA ILE A 199 2.75 1.46 -8.64
C ILE A 199 1.32 1.40 -9.14
N SER A 200 0.43 0.73 -8.40
CA SER A 200 -1.02 0.84 -8.61
C SER A 200 -1.47 2.24 -8.20
N ALA A 201 -1.79 3.09 -9.18
CA ALA A 201 -2.28 4.44 -8.90
C ALA A 201 -3.79 4.49 -9.00
N THR A 202 -4.47 4.52 -7.84
CA THR A 202 -5.81 5.09 -7.76
C THR A 202 -5.66 6.60 -7.74
N GLN A 203 -6.01 7.28 -8.83
CA GLN A 203 -6.00 8.74 -8.84
C GLN A 203 -7.01 9.25 -7.82
N SER A 204 -6.56 10.07 -6.87
CA SER A 204 -7.47 10.83 -6.00
C SER A 204 -8.29 11.75 -6.89
N ARG A 205 -9.61 11.57 -6.96
CA ARG A 205 -10.48 12.61 -7.51
C ARG A 205 -10.25 13.88 -6.67
N LYS A 206 -10.03 15.00 -7.37
CA LYS A 206 -10.00 16.33 -6.75
C LYS A 206 -11.39 16.71 -6.28
#